data_AF-A0A8J5MC48-F1
#
_entry.id   AF-A0A8J5MC48-F1
#
_cell.length_a   1.000
_cell.length_b   1.000
_cell.length_c   1.000
_cell.angle_alpha   90.00
_cell.angle_beta   90.00
_cell.angle_gamma   90.00
#
_symmetry.space_group_name_H-M   'P 1'
#
loop_
_entity.id
_entity.type
_entity.pdbx_description
1 polymer ?
#
loop_
_entity_poly.entity_id
_entity_poly.type
_entity_poly.pdbx_seq_one_letter_code
_entity_poly.pdbx_strand_id
1 'polypeptide(L)'
;MWDCKEISSFAMLSRRIGAGGEDFEVLTTGEVACEPWELEPLLRPLTESEYNAVARDFLGDQFIYGSIVHEVQRRGFDNDSDDDGQDDVKHSEDFTLYAEDHVAVRTACFARSRRFSRNEEWCFLEHFRPRSVAPASPYTTTGSSDSSTSSVNVDDPTGFTIVMTSMPESELTAGKMKKERVTQLHGITATYLVEPLAQTVGCRGPRVRVSFHATFTATKNMPEGYADSQTSSTNHHSCTMTALKIVVSGAAGQIAYSLLPLICIGHIFGPNQRVELRLLDIEPAQEALEGVKMELQDCAFNLVDAIVPTADLETAFKDVDVAILVGGFPRKQGMQRKDLIEKNVAIFKAQGAAIDKFASRDVKVLVVANPANTNCLTAMENAPSIPRRNFSALTRLDHERLRSFLVEKVNATQSTKVTSKDVNKVVIWGNHSSTQVPDVTNAEVKGQPLDKIVSDKDWVEKKLVKDVQERGAAIIKARKLSSAMSAAAAIGAHLRDWFNGSKDGEFVSMAICSDGNKYGVPEGLIYSFPVKCTGNGAYEVVNGLPISPRIDAMMKATAQELTEEKADAVEILTRQ
;
A
#
# COMPACT_ATOMS: atom_id res chain seq x y z
N MET A 1 -24.40 1.59 5.91
CA MET A 1 -23.51 2.77 5.82
C MET A 1 -22.64 2.59 4.59
N TRP A 2 -22.38 3.63 3.81
CA TRP A 2 -21.50 3.54 2.63
C TRP A 2 -20.04 3.54 3.08
N ASP A 3 -19.27 2.58 2.58
CA ASP A 3 -17.80 2.57 2.66
C ASP A 3 -17.25 3.36 1.47
N CYS A 4 -16.39 4.36 1.72
CA CYS A 4 -15.90 5.32 0.72
C CYS A 4 -14.38 5.20 0.55
N LYS A 5 -13.92 5.12 -0.70
CA LYS A 5 -12.50 5.00 -1.04
C LYS A 5 -12.17 5.83 -2.28
N GLU A 6 -11.11 6.62 -2.21
CA GLU A 6 -10.52 7.25 -3.40
C GLU A 6 -9.54 6.30 -4.11
N ILE A 7 -9.66 6.19 -5.43
CA ILE A 7 -8.82 5.36 -6.29
C ILE A 7 -8.47 6.19 -7.53
N SER A 8 -7.25 6.71 -7.61
CA SER A 8 -6.67 7.31 -8.83
C SER A 8 -7.65 8.24 -9.59
N SER A 9 -8.18 9.27 -8.92
CA SER A 9 -9.19 10.24 -9.40
C SER A 9 -10.66 9.77 -9.50
N PHE A 10 -10.96 8.57 -9.04
CA PHE A 10 -12.32 8.05 -8.86
C PHE A 10 -12.67 7.92 -7.38
N ALA A 11 -13.90 8.23 -7.01
CA ALA A 11 -14.49 7.93 -5.72
C ALA A 11 -15.32 6.64 -5.84
N MET A 12 -15.04 5.64 -5.01
CA MET A 12 -15.77 4.38 -4.90
C MET A 12 -16.54 4.33 -3.58
N LEU A 13 -17.82 4.02 -3.65
CA LEU A 13 -18.76 3.85 -2.56
C LEU A 13 -19.27 2.41 -2.62
N SER A 14 -19.32 1.70 -1.50
CA SER A 14 -19.95 0.36 -1.45
C SER A 14 -20.75 0.14 -0.17
N ARG A 15 -21.76 -0.73 -0.22
CA ARG A 15 -22.53 -1.12 0.97
C ARG A 15 -23.17 -2.49 0.81
N ARG A 16 -23.42 -3.15 1.95
CA ARG A 16 -24.34 -4.29 2.05
C ARG A 16 -25.78 -3.80 2.22
N ILE A 17 -26.72 -4.50 1.60
CA ILE A 17 -28.15 -4.18 1.60
C ILE A 17 -28.95 -5.45 1.94
N GLY A 18 -30.23 -5.27 2.28
CA GLY A 18 -31.13 -6.36 2.69
C GLY A 18 -31.08 -6.63 4.19
N ALA A 19 -32.16 -7.17 4.74
CA ALA A 19 -32.32 -7.39 6.19
C ALA A 19 -31.25 -8.34 6.80
N GLY A 20 -30.60 -9.16 5.97
CA GLY A 20 -29.49 -10.06 6.34
C GLY A 20 -28.10 -9.66 5.81
N GLY A 21 -27.97 -8.55 5.07
CA GLY A 21 -26.69 -8.15 4.44
C GLY A 21 -26.21 -9.06 3.31
N GLU A 22 -27.14 -9.78 2.69
CA GLU A 22 -26.93 -10.76 1.61
C GLU A 22 -26.76 -10.09 0.23
N ASP A 23 -27.27 -8.87 0.07
CA ASP A 23 -27.15 -8.08 -1.16
C ASP A 23 -25.96 -7.11 -1.07
N PHE A 24 -25.41 -6.73 -2.22
CA PHE A 24 -24.27 -5.82 -2.31
C PHE A 24 -24.48 -4.74 -3.36
N GLU A 25 -23.98 -3.53 -3.10
CA GLU A 25 -24.03 -2.41 -4.03
C GLU A 25 -22.69 -1.68 -4.05
N VAL A 26 -22.25 -1.30 -5.26
CA VAL A 26 -21.05 -0.51 -5.52
C VAL A 26 -21.39 0.64 -6.46
N LEU A 27 -20.90 1.84 -6.16
CA LEU A 27 -20.93 3.00 -7.03
C LEU A 27 -19.52 3.58 -7.13
N THR A 28 -18.98 3.73 -8.32
CA THR A 28 -17.67 4.35 -8.57
C THR A 28 -17.87 5.49 -9.55
N THR A 29 -17.31 6.67 -9.30
CA THR A 29 -17.42 7.81 -10.22
C THR A 29 -16.13 8.60 -10.27
N GLY A 30 -15.75 9.10 -11.44
CA GLY A 30 -14.53 9.87 -11.65
C GLY A 30 -14.49 10.51 -13.03
N GLU A 31 -13.40 11.22 -13.32
CA GLU A 31 -13.25 11.99 -14.56
C GLU A 31 -12.09 11.48 -15.40
N VAL A 32 -12.29 11.39 -16.72
CA VAL A 32 -11.28 10.98 -17.70
C VAL A 32 -11.13 12.09 -18.74
N ALA A 33 -9.89 12.40 -19.13
CA ALA A 33 -9.59 13.38 -20.16
C ALA A 33 -9.57 12.72 -21.53
N CYS A 34 -10.75 12.62 -22.15
CA CYS A 34 -11.00 12.05 -23.46
C CYS A 34 -12.38 12.47 -23.95
N GLU A 35 -12.69 12.14 -25.19
CA GLU A 35 -14.04 12.21 -25.76
C GLU A 35 -14.82 10.91 -25.50
N PRO A 36 -16.17 10.93 -25.48
CA PRO A 36 -16.95 9.71 -25.24
C PRO A 36 -16.63 8.56 -26.20
N TRP A 37 -16.49 8.83 -27.50
CA TRP A 37 -16.22 7.81 -28.52
C TRP A 37 -14.85 7.13 -28.36
N GLU A 38 -13.91 7.73 -27.62
CA GLU A 38 -12.62 7.11 -27.31
C GLU A 38 -12.74 6.04 -26.22
N LEU A 39 -13.75 6.14 -25.34
CA LEU A 39 -14.02 5.13 -24.30
C LEU A 39 -14.93 4.01 -24.76
N GLU A 40 -15.82 4.27 -25.72
CA GLU A 40 -16.77 3.27 -26.20
C GLU A 40 -16.11 1.93 -26.58
N PRO A 41 -15.07 1.86 -27.45
CA PRO A 41 -14.48 0.58 -27.84
C PRO A 41 -13.75 -0.15 -26.70
N LEU A 42 -13.38 0.58 -25.64
CA LEU A 42 -12.77 0.00 -24.43
C LEU A 42 -13.81 -0.59 -23.49
N LEU A 43 -14.98 0.06 -23.35
CA LEU A 43 -16.05 -0.42 -22.47
C LEU A 43 -16.99 -1.39 -23.18
N ARG A 44 -17.06 -1.32 -24.51
CA ARG A 44 -17.86 -2.17 -25.39
C ARG A 44 -17.05 -2.62 -26.60
N PRO A 45 -16.16 -3.61 -26.45
CA PRO A 45 -15.45 -4.19 -27.58
C PRO A 45 -16.41 -4.90 -28.54
N LEU A 46 -16.31 -4.64 -29.84
CA LEU A 46 -17.26 -5.13 -30.84
C LEU A 46 -16.93 -6.53 -31.34
N THR A 47 -15.65 -6.91 -31.31
CA THR A 47 -15.21 -8.26 -31.69
C THR A 47 -14.77 -9.07 -30.48
N GLU A 48 -14.86 -10.40 -30.59
CA GLU A 48 -14.37 -11.31 -29.54
C GLU A 48 -12.86 -11.15 -29.30
N SER A 49 -12.08 -10.86 -30.34
CA SER A 49 -10.63 -10.61 -30.23
C SER A 49 -10.34 -9.35 -29.40
N GLU A 50 -11.02 -8.24 -29.70
CA GLU A 50 -10.88 -6.99 -28.94
C GLU A 50 -11.37 -7.18 -27.51
N TYR A 51 -12.49 -7.89 -27.33
CA TYR A 51 -13.04 -8.17 -26.02
C TYR A 51 -12.02 -8.88 -25.13
N ASN A 52 -11.39 -9.92 -25.65
CA ASN A 52 -10.36 -10.65 -24.91
C ASN A 52 -9.08 -9.84 -24.70
N ALA A 53 -8.65 -9.03 -25.67
CA ALA A 53 -7.48 -8.17 -25.53
C ALA A 53 -7.68 -7.14 -24.42
N VAL A 54 -8.78 -6.39 -24.48
CA VAL A 54 -9.16 -5.38 -23.49
C VAL A 54 -9.33 -6.02 -22.11
N ALA A 55 -10.07 -7.13 -22.00
CA ALA A 55 -10.29 -7.79 -20.72
C ALA A 55 -8.99 -8.30 -20.08
N ARG A 56 -8.03 -8.83 -20.86
CA ARG A 56 -6.72 -9.24 -20.34
C ARG A 56 -5.88 -8.06 -19.88
N ASP A 57 -5.91 -6.94 -20.60
CA ASP A 57 -5.19 -5.73 -20.20
C ASP A 57 -5.72 -5.15 -18.89
N PHE A 58 -7.05 -5.17 -18.68
CA PHE A 58 -7.67 -4.67 -17.45
C PHE A 58 -7.61 -5.65 -16.27
N LEU A 59 -7.79 -6.95 -16.50
CA LEU A 59 -8.01 -7.95 -15.44
C LEU A 59 -6.81 -8.90 -15.24
N GLY A 60 -5.82 -8.84 -16.11
CA GLY A 60 -4.58 -9.61 -16.00
C GLY A 60 -4.82 -11.12 -15.93
N ASP A 61 -4.19 -11.77 -14.96
CA ASP A 61 -4.25 -13.23 -14.73
C ASP A 61 -5.60 -13.71 -14.16
N GLN A 62 -6.52 -12.79 -13.82
CA GLN A 62 -7.83 -13.13 -13.28
C GLN A 62 -8.82 -13.53 -14.38
N PHE A 63 -8.64 -13.01 -15.60
CA PHE A 63 -9.50 -13.29 -16.75
C PHE A 63 -8.91 -14.40 -17.61
N ILE A 64 -9.74 -15.38 -17.99
CA ILE A 64 -9.35 -16.49 -18.85
C ILE A 64 -9.74 -16.17 -20.30
N TYR A 65 -11.03 -15.96 -20.51
CA TYR A 65 -11.62 -15.84 -21.83
C TYR A 65 -13.02 -15.22 -21.74
N GLY A 66 -13.46 -14.55 -22.79
CA GLY A 66 -14.84 -14.11 -22.94
C GLY A 66 -15.32 -14.29 -24.37
N SER A 67 -16.62 -14.55 -24.53
CA SER A 67 -17.23 -14.75 -25.85
C SER A 67 -18.42 -13.85 -26.07
N ILE A 68 -18.61 -13.41 -27.31
CA ILE A 68 -19.83 -12.74 -27.76
C ILE A 68 -20.74 -13.83 -28.33
N VAL A 69 -21.72 -14.24 -27.53
CA VAL A 69 -22.50 -15.45 -27.79
C VAL A 69 -23.61 -15.19 -28.79
N HIS A 70 -24.30 -14.07 -28.63
CA HIS A 70 -25.35 -13.64 -29.52
C HIS A 70 -25.34 -12.13 -29.60
N GLU A 71 -25.65 -11.61 -30.78
CA GLU A 71 -25.79 -10.20 -31.02
C GLU A 71 -27.11 -10.01 -31.77
N VAL A 72 -27.97 -9.15 -31.24
CA VAL A 72 -29.25 -8.86 -31.88
C VAL A 72 -28.95 -8.06 -33.16
N GLN A 73 -29.02 -8.73 -34.31
CA GLN A 73 -28.84 -8.08 -35.60
C GLN A 73 -29.97 -7.10 -35.89
N ARG A 74 -29.61 -5.94 -36.45
CA ARG A 74 -30.56 -4.93 -36.91
C ARG A 74 -31.50 -5.54 -37.96
N ARG A 75 -32.82 -5.45 -37.76
CA ARG A 75 -33.75 -5.60 -38.90
C ARG A 75 -33.63 -4.32 -39.73
N GLY A 76 -32.88 -4.41 -40.83
CA GLY A 76 -32.89 -3.37 -41.84
C GLY A 76 -34.25 -3.32 -42.51
N PHE A 77 -34.94 -2.19 -42.40
CA PHE A 77 -35.83 -1.78 -43.48
C PHE A 77 -34.92 -1.41 -44.65
N ASP A 78 -34.83 -2.27 -45.67
CA ASP A 78 -34.57 -1.88 -47.05
C ASP A 78 -34.82 -3.08 -48.00
N ASN A 79 -35.92 -2.98 -48.75
CA ASN A 79 -36.25 -3.44 -50.11
C ASN A 79 -35.71 -4.79 -50.64
N ASP A 80 -36.59 -5.79 -50.85
CA ASP A 80 -37.20 -6.08 -52.18
C ASP A 80 -37.88 -7.47 -52.25
N SER A 81 -39.04 -7.49 -52.93
CA SER A 81 -39.69 -8.57 -53.69
C SER A 81 -40.37 -9.78 -52.99
N ASP A 82 -41.69 -9.83 -53.25
CA ASP A 82 -42.52 -10.99 -53.64
C ASP A 82 -43.19 -11.90 -52.59
N ASP A 83 -44.52 -11.73 -52.55
CA ASP A 83 -45.57 -12.76 -52.61
C ASP A 83 -46.31 -13.21 -51.32
N ASP A 84 -47.60 -12.81 -51.30
CA ASP A 84 -48.82 -13.42 -50.78
C ASP A 84 -48.92 -13.98 -49.35
N GLY A 85 -49.81 -13.34 -48.55
CA GLY A 85 -50.46 -14.01 -47.42
C GLY A 85 -50.91 -13.08 -46.30
N GLN A 86 -52.14 -12.60 -46.43
CA GLN A 86 -52.87 -11.76 -45.48
C GLN A 86 -53.07 -12.46 -44.12
N ASP A 87 -52.68 -11.80 -43.02
CA ASP A 87 -53.40 -11.87 -41.73
C ASP A 87 -53.08 -10.66 -40.85
N ASP A 88 -54.11 -9.84 -40.64
CA ASP A 88 -54.14 -8.70 -39.74
C ASP A 88 -54.06 -9.16 -38.27
N VAL A 89 -53.02 -8.74 -37.55
CA VAL A 89 -53.06 -8.66 -36.08
C VAL A 89 -52.74 -7.23 -35.63
N LYS A 90 -53.75 -6.61 -35.02
CA LYS A 90 -53.73 -5.24 -34.48
C LYS A 90 -52.88 -5.15 -33.19
N HIS A 91 -51.96 -4.19 -33.22
CA HIS A 91 -51.37 -3.39 -32.13
C HIS A 91 -51.07 -4.04 -30.77
N SER A 92 -49.79 -4.26 -30.51
CA SER A 92 -49.16 -3.90 -29.23
C SER A 92 -48.21 -2.73 -29.47
N GLU A 93 -48.21 -1.74 -28.58
CA GLU A 93 -47.34 -0.57 -28.63
C GLU A 93 -45.87 -0.97 -28.84
N ASP A 94 -45.36 -0.65 -30.03
CA ASP A 94 -44.07 -1.10 -30.53
C ASP A 94 -42.90 -0.49 -29.76
N PHE A 95 -42.01 -1.37 -29.34
CA PHE A 95 -40.68 -1.07 -28.81
C PHE A 95 -39.85 -0.39 -29.91
N THR A 96 -39.83 0.94 -29.96
CA THR A 96 -38.92 1.68 -30.85
C THR A 96 -37.51 1.61 -30.27
N LEU A 97 -36.69 0.66 -30.74
CA LEU A 97 -35.23 0.79 -30.61
C LEU A 97 -34.81 2.07 -31.35
N TYR A 98 -34.16 2.99 -30.65
CA TYR A 98 -33.44 4.08 -31.31
C TYR A 98 -32.37 3.46 -32.23
N ALA A 99 -32.10 4.10 -33.37
CA ALA A 99 -31.31 3.55 -34.48
C ALA A 99 -29.89 3.06 -34.14
N GLU A 100 -29.40 3.35 -32.93
CA GLU A 100 -28.05 3.05 -32.45
C GLU A 100 -28.00 2.22 -31.15
N ASP A 101 -29.15 1.79 -30.59
CA ASP A 101 -29.19 0.86 -29.46
C ASP A 101 -28.61 -0.51 -29.88
N HIS A 102 -27.89 -1.15 -28.98
CA HIS A 102 -27.27 -2.45 -29.23
C HIS A 102 -27.43 -3.41 -28.06
N VAL A 103 -27.75 -4.66 -28.37
CA VAL A 103 -27.98 -5.70 -27.37
C VAL A 103 -27.20 -6.95 -27.76
N ALA A 104 -26.40 -7.47 -26.83
CA ALA A 104 -25.63 -8.69 -27.01
C ALA A 104 -25.67 -9.56 -25.75
N VAL A 105 -25.55 -10.87 -25.93
CA VAL A 105 -25.29 -11.82 -24.85
C VAL A 105 -23.80 -12.13 -24.85
N ARG A 106 -23.15 -11.94 -23.71
CA ARG A 106 -21.71 -12.16 -23.55
C ARG A 106 -21.41 -13.11 -22.40
N THR A 107 -20.22 -13.71 -22.45
CA THR A 107 -19.65 -14.51 -21.37
C THR A 107 -18.29 -13.96 -20.95
N ALA A 108 -17.97 -14.05 -19.66
CA ALA A 108 -16.65 -13.77 -19.11
C ALA A 108 -16.24 -14.86 -18.13
N CYS A 109 -15.15 -15.56 -18.42
CA CYS A 109 -14.58 -16.62 -17.59
C CYS A 109 -13.41 -16.11 -16.76
N PHE A 110 -13.37 -16.47 -15.48
CA PHE A 110 -12.38 -16.01 -14.51
C PHE A 110 -11.70 -17.19 -13.79
N ALA A 111 -10.37 -17.15 -13.66
CA ALA A 111 -9.58 -18.22 -13.03
C ALA A 111 -9.55 -18.10 -11.51
N ARG A 112 -9.19 -16.90 -11.02
CA ARG A 112 -9.04 -16.57 -9.60
C ARG A 112 -9.43 -15.12 -9.37
N SER A 113 -10.72 -14.85 -9.46
CA SER A 113 -11.25 -13.58 -9.00
C SER A 113 -11.02 -13.48 -7.48
N ARG A 114 -10.45 -12.38 -6.98
CA ARG A 114 -10.38 -12.12 -5.52
C ARG A 114 -11.76 -11.90 -4.89
N ARG A 115 -12.81 -11.81 -5.71
CA ARG A 115 -14.18 -11.45 -5.31
C ARG A 115 -15.18 -12.57 -5.52
N PHE A 116 -14.78 -13.64 -6.20
CA PHE A 116 -15.64 -14.76 -6.53
C PHE A 116 -14.88 -16.10 -6.43
N SER A 117 -15.55 -17.23 -6.63
CA SER A 117 -14.98 -18.57 -6.51
C SER A 117 -13.93 -18.87 -7.59
N ARG A 118 -13.28 -20.04 -7.51
CA ARG A 118 -12.36 -20.49 -8.56
C ARG A 118 -13.16 -20.93 -9.79
N ASN A 119 -12.68 -20.56 -10.98
CA ASN A 119 -13.23 -20.99 -12.27
C ASN A 119 -14.72 -20.66 -12.42
N GLU A 120 -15.03 -19.39 -12.58
CA GLU A 120 -16.39 -18.93 -12.75
C GLU A 120 -16.64 -18.34 -14.12
N GLU A 121 -17.89 -18.36 -14.54
CA GLU A 121 -18.36 -17.73 -15.75
C GLU A 121 -19.52 -16.78 -15.43
N TRP A 122 -19.41 -15.54 -15.89
CA TRP A 122 -20.53 -14.61 -15.91
C TRP A 122 -21.12 -14.56 -17.32
N CYS A 123 -22.36 -15.03 -17.46
CA CYS A 123 -23.15 -14.88 -18.67
C CYS A 123 -24.16 -13.75 -18.48
N PHE A 124 -24.09 -12.72 -19.30
CA PHE A 124 -24.89 -11.50 -19.13
C PHE A 124 -25.42 -10.93 -20.45
N LEU A 125 -26.56 -10.27 -20.35
CA LEU A 125 -27.11 -9.40 -21.38
C LEU A 125 -26.45 -8.03 -21.25
N GLU A 126 -25.71 -7.63 -22.28
CA GLU A 126 -25.19 -6.28 -22.46
C GLU A 126 -26.16 -5.47 -23.31
N HIS A 127 -26.54 -4.29 -22.83
CA HIS A 127 -27.36 -3.33 -23.54
C HIS A 127 -26.62 -1.99 -23.56
N PHE A 128 -26.18 -1.60 -24.75
CA PHE A 128 -25.59 -0.30 -25.01
C PHE A 128 -26.65 0.64 -25.58
N ARG A 129 -26.66 1.86 -25.05
CA ARG A 129 -27.49 2.96 -25.52
C ARG A 129 -26.65 4.23 -25.65
N PRO A 130 -26.50 4.78 -26.86
CA PRO A 130 -26.01 6.13 -27.02
C PRO A 130 -27.08 7.11 -26.57
N ARG A 131 -26.66 8.19 -25.92
CA ARG A 131 -27.58 9.15 -25.33
C ARG A 131 -27.89 10.25 -26.34
N SER A 132 -28.79 9.99 -27.29
CA SER A 132 -29.31 11.03 -28.18
C SER A 132 -29.98 12.14 -27.36
N VAL A 133 -29.79 13.41 -27.75
CA VAL A 133 -30.51 14.55 -27.18
C VAL A 133 -32.00 14.31 -27.37
N ALA A 134 -32.75 14.08 -26.29
CA ALA A 134 -34.20 14.06 -26.35
C ALA A 134 -34.70 15.48 -26.74
N PRO A 135 -35.68 15.61 -27.65
CA PRO A 135 -36.31 16.89 -27.93
C PRO A 135 -36.93 17.45 -26.65
N ALA A 136 -36.91 18.77 -26.50
CA ALA A 136 -37.46 19.49 -25.35
C ALA A 136 -38.81 18.91 -24.87
N SER A 137 -38.89 18.67 -23.55
CA SER A 137 -40.11 18.25 -22.86
C SER A 137 -41.31 19.16 -23.16
N PRO A 138 -42.55 18.64 -23.29
CA PRO A 138 -43.76 19.40 -23.63
C PRO A 138 -44.30 20.30 -22.50
N TYR A 139 -43.51 20.58 -21.45
CA TYR A 139 -43.90 21.47 -20.35
C TYR A 139 -43.10 22.78 -20.36
N THR A 140 -43.42 23.66 -21.30
CA THR A 140 -43.23 25.11 -21.12
C THR A 140 -44.45 25.86 -21.62
N THR A 141 -45.30 26.22 -20.66
CA THR A 141 -46.38 27.19 -20.80
C THR A 141 -45.78 28.58 -21.03
N THR A 142 -46.20 29.22 -22.12
CA THR A 142 -46.34 30.67 -22.31
C THR A 142 -45.21 31.60 -21.86
N GLY A 143 -44.55 32.25 -22.83
CA GLY A 143 -44.19 33.67 -22.69
C GLY A 143 -42.83 34.09 -23.22
N SER A 144 -42.89 34.97 -24.21
CA SER A 144 -41.85 35.91 -24.66
C SER A 144 -40.74 35.37 -25.55
N SER A 145 -40.90 35.74 -26.82
CA SER A 145 -39.89 35.82 -27.87
C SER A 145 -38.62 36.53 -27.42
N ASP A 146 -37.48 35.88 -27.64
CA ASP A 146 -36.31 36.57 -28.19
C ASP A 146 -35.56 35.62 -29.12
N SER A 147 -35.46 36.08 -30.36
CA SER A 147 -34.75 35.42 -31.45
C SER A 147 -33.25 35.53 -31.24
N SER A 148 -32.60 34.42 -30.91
CA SER A 148 -31.24 34.16 -31.36
C SER A 148 -31.16 32.70 -31.79
N THR A 149 -31.03 32.51 -33.09
CA THR A 149 -30.72 31.25 -33.73
C THR A 149 -29.40 30.72 -33.18
N SER A 150 -29.46 29.72 -32.30
CA SER A 150 -28.38 28.75 -32.18
C SER A 150 -28.84 27.52 -32.97
N SER A 151 -28.19 27.29 -34.10
CA SER A 151 -28.19 25.98 -34.73
C SER A 151 -27.73 24.97 -33.67
N VAL A 152 -28.63 24.08 -33.25
CA VAL A 152 -28.24 22.90 -32.46
C VAL A 152 -27.31 22.09 -33.36
N ASN A 153 -26.01 22.08 -33.04
CA ASN A 153 -25.08 21.18 -33.68
C ASN A 153 -25.54 19.76 -33.36
N VAL A 154 -25.83 18.99 -34.41
CA VAL A 154 -26.11 17.55 -34.31
C VAL A 154 -24.84 16.77 -33.88
N ASP A 155 -23.69 17.45 -33.85
CA ASP A 155 -22.38 16.95 -33.42
C ASP A 155 -22.06 17.18 -31.92
N ASP A 156 -23.04 17.47 -31.07
CA ASP A 156 -22.82 17.54 -29.62
C ASP A 156 -22.37 16.16 -29.12
N PRO A 157 -21.23 16.01 -28.42
CA PRO A 157 -20.77 14.71 -27.94
C PRO A 157 -21.88 14.12 -27.06
N THR A 158 -22.51 13.05 -27.54
CA THR A 158 -23.53 12.35 -26.78
C THR A 158 -22.81 11.36 -25.87
N GLY A 159 -23.15 11.40 -24.57
CA GLY A 159 -22.72 10.36 -23.65
C GLY A 159 -23.32 9.00 -24.03
N PHE A 160 -23.01 7.96 -23.27
CA PHE A 160 -23.62 6.65 -23.48
C PHE A 160 -23.78 5.88 -22.17
N THR A 161 -24.62 4.86 -22.20
CA THR A 161 -24.86 3.93 -21.09
C THR A 161 -24.64 2.50 -21.57
N ILE A 162 -23.95 1.69 -20.77
CA ILE A 162 -23.85 0.24 -20.95
C ILE A 162 -24.43 -0.41 -19.71
N VAL A 163 -25.47 -1.23 -19.88
CA VAL A 163 -26.07 -2.03 -18.81
C VAL A 163 -25.74 -3.50 -19.06
N MET A 164 -25.21 -4.18 -18.06
CA MET A 164 -24.87 -5.60 -18.07
C MET A 164 -25.68 -6.30 -16.99
N THR A 165 -26.58 -7.21 -17.37
CA THR A 165 -27.45 -7.91 -16.42
C THR A 165 -27.25 -9.40 -16.55
N SER A 166 -27.03 -10.09 -15.44
CA SER A 166 -26.86 -11.54 -15.41
C SER A 166 -28.06 -12.24 -16.04
N MET A 167 -27.78 -13.21 -16.91
CA MET A 167 -28.84 -14.03 -17.50
C MET A 167 -29.45 -14.95 -16.42
N PRO A 168 -30.79 -15.14 -16.41
CA PRO A 168 -31.47 -16.06 -15.49
C PRO A 168 -30.91 -17.48 -15.59
N GLU A 169 -30.91 -18.23 -14.49
CA GLU A 169 -30.42 -19.63 -14.47
C GLU A 169 -31.17 -20.51 -15.47
N SER A 170 -32.49 -20.28 -15.63
CA SER A 170 -33.38 -21.04 -16.52
C SER A 170 -33.12 -20.83 -18.02
N GLU A 171 -32.41 -19.76 -18.40
CA GLU A 171 -32.07 -19.48 -19.80
C GLU A 171 -30.72 -20.12 -20.15
N LEU A 172 -30.78 -21.38 -20.61
CA LEU A 172 -29.62 -22.27 -20.79
C LEU A 172 -29.03 -22.30 -22.22
N THR A 173 -29.53 -21.48 -23.15
CA THR A 173 -29.25 -21.69 -24.59
C THR A 173 -28.18 -20.80 -25.21
N ALA A 174 -27.54 -19.90 -24.46
CA ALA A 174 -26.48 -19.05 -25.00
C ALA A 174 -25.24 -19.10 -24.11
N GLY A 175 -24.21 -19.85 -24.55
CA GLY A 175 -22.82 -19.67 -24.12
C GLY A 175 -22.42 -20.21 -22.75
N LYS A 176 -23.37 -20.59 -21.88
CA LYS A 176 -23.07 -21.11 -20.55
C LYS A 176 -22.34 -22.46 -20.61
N MET A 177 -21.16 -22.51 -20.01
CA MET A 177 -20.40 -23.72 -19.80
C MET A 177 -21.11 -24.65 -18.81
N LYS A 178 -21.00 -25.97 -19.02
CA LYS A 178 -21.65 -26.97 -18.15
C LYS A 178 -21.23 -26.78 -16.69
N LYS A 179 -22.22 -26.82 -15.78
CA LYS A 179 -22.09 -26.61 -14.32
C LYS A 179 -20.98 -27.45 -13.66
N GLU A 180 -20.62 -28.58 -14.24
CA GLU A 180 -19.55 -29.47 -13.75
C GLU A 180 -18.13 -28.92 -13.96
N ARG A 181 -17.95 -27.85 -14.75
CA ARG A 181 -16.62 -27.28 -15.08
C ARG A 181 -16.39 -25.87 -14.55
N VAL A 182 -17.44 -25.06 -14.44
CA VAL A 182 -17.38 -23.67 -13.95
C VAL A 182 -18.64 -23.33 -13.15
N THR A 183 -18.50 -22.46 -12.15
CA THR A 183 -19.63 -21.91 -11.40
C THR A 183 -20.20 -20.71 -12.14
N GLN A 184 -21.53 -20.67 -12.32
CA GLN A 184 -22.21 -19.58 -13.02
C GLN A 184 -22.50 -18.42 -12.07
N LEU A 185 -22.11 -17.21 -12.47
CA LEU A 185 -22.41 -15.98 -11.75
C LEU A 185 -23.80 -15.46 -12.14
N HIS A 186 -24.67 -15.32 -11.14
CA HIS A 186 -26.04 -14.82 -11.28
C HIS A 186 -26.29 -13.62 -10.36
N GLY A 187 -27.41 -12.93 -10.57
CA GLY A 187 -27.86 -11.85 -9.67
C GLY A 187 -27.04 -10.56 -9.73
N ILE A 188 -26.07 -10.45 -10.64
CA ILE A 188 -25.29 -9.23 -10.86
C ILE A 188 -25.95 -8.36 -11.92
N THR A 189 -26.13 -7.07 -11.63
CA THR A 189 -26.43 -6.02 -12.60
C THR A 189 -25.37 -4.94 -12.47
N ALA A 190 -24.77 -4.52 -13.59
CA ALA A 190 -23.72 -3.50 -13.61
C ALA A 190 -23.99 -2.49 -14.74
N THR A 191 -23.72 -1.21 -14.48
CA THR A 191 -24.01 -0.11 -15.41
C THR A 191 -22.81 0.82 -15.48
N TYR A 192 -22.34 1.11 -16.69
CA TYR A 192 -21.51 2.28 -16.97
C TYR A 192 -22.38 3.42 -17.49
N LEU A 193 -22.18 4.61 -16.95
CA LEU A 193 -22.73 5.88 -17.42
C LEU A 193 -21.55 6.80 -17.74
N VAL A 194 -21.40 7.16 -19.02
CA VAL A 194 -20.36 8.07 -19.51
C VAL A 194 -21.01 9.36 -19.97
N GLU A 195 -20.65 10.46 -19.33
CA GLU A 195 -21.23 11.78 -19.57
C GLU A 195 -20.13 12.79 -19.93
N PRO A 196 -20.21 13.49 -21.07
CA PRO A 196 -19.30 14.60 -21.34
C PRO A 196 -19.50 15.72 -20.33
N LEU A 197 -18.40 16.33 -19.92
CA LEU A 197 -18.39 17.48 -19.02
C LEU A 197 -18.23 18.76 -19.83
N ALA A 198 -19.01 19.78 -19.48
CA ALA A 198 -18.92 21.09 -20.11
C ALA A 198 -17.49 21.66 -19.99
N GLN A 199 -16.96 22.22 -21.08
CA GLN A 199 -15.65 22.86 -21.05
C GLN A 199 -15.68 24.11 -20.15
N THR A 200 -15.02 24.02 -18.99
CA THR A 200 -14.83 25.17 -18.09
C THR A 200 -13.49 25.87 -18.35
N VAL A 201 -13.43 27.18 -18.13
CA VAL A 201 -12.21 27.99 -18.32
C VAL A 201 -11.05 27.41 -17.49
N GLY A 202 -10.00 26.95 -18.18
CA GLY A 202 -8.81 26.35 -17.56
C GLY A 202 -8.61 24.85 -17.82
N CYS A 203 -9.60 24.15 -18.40
CA CYS A 203 -9.45 22.75 -18.82
C CYS A 203 -8.71 22.65 -20.16
N ARG A 204 -7.71 21.76 -20.25
CA ARG A 204 -7.05 21.41 -21.52
C ARG A 204 -7.76 20.20 -22.14
N GLY A 205 -8.64 20.45 -23.10
CA GLY A 205 -9.30 19.40 -23.89
C GLY A 205 -10.61 18.84 -23.30
N PRO A 206 -11.25 17.92 -24.03
CA PRO A 206 -12.51 17.29 -23.67
C PRO A 206 -12.36 16.36 -22.46
N ARG A 207 -13.43 16.25 -21.68
CA ARG A 207 -13.47 15.40 -20.49
C ARG A 207 -14.82 14.72 -20.36
N VAL A 208 -14.81 13.53 -19.81
CA VAL A 208 -16.01 12.77 -19.48
C VAL A 208 -16.01 12.37 -18.01
N ARG A 209 -17.19 12.38 -17.40
CA ARG A 209 -17.46 11.70 -16.14
C ARG A 209 -17.84 10.27 -16.44
N VAL A 210 -17.16 9.33 -15.79
CA VAL A 210 -17.47 7.90 -15.87
C VAL A 210 -18.02 7.47 -14.51
N SER A 211 -19.25 6.97 -14.50
CA SER A 211 -19.88 6.40 -13.31
C SER A 211 -20.19 4.93 -13.55
N PHE A 212 -19.69 4.06 -12.68
CA PHE A 212 -19.96 2.62 -12.66
C PHE A 212 -20.81 2.28 -11.45
N HIS A 213 -21.97 1.66 -11.66
CA HIS A 213 -22.86 1.20 -10.59
C HIS A 213 -23.11 -0.28 -10.76
N ALA A 214 -22.92 -1.08 -9.71
CA ALA A 214 -23.19 -2.51 -9.74
C ALA A 214 -23.92 -2.96 -8.49
N THR A 215 -24.89 -3.86 -8.67
CA THR A 215 -25.64 -4.51 -7.62
C THR A 215 -25.51 -6.03 -7.75
N PHE A 216 -25.53 -6.70 -6.60
CA PHE A 216 -25.70 -8.13 -6.50
C PHE A 216 -26.89 -8.42 -5.59
N THR A 217 -27.82 -9.24 -6.09
CA THR A 217 -29.01 -9.67 -5.34
C THR A 217 -28.95 -11.18 -5.13
N ALA A 218 -29.00 -11.62 -3.87
CA ALA A 218 -29.01 -13.03 -3.53
C ALA A 218 -30.38 -13.65 -3.85
N THR A 219 -30.40 -14.76 -4.61
CA THR A 219 -31.64 -15.49 -4.92
C THR A 219 -31.91 -16.59 -3.89
N LYS A 220 -33.17 -16.73 -3.46
CA LYS A 220 -33.59 -17.82 -2.57
C LYS A 220 -33.49 -19.17 -3.30
N ASN A 221 -32.83 -20.15 -2.68
CA ASN A 221 -32.60 -21.53 -3.18
C ASN A 221 -31.50 -21.68 -4.24
N MET A 222 -30.28 -21.19 -3.97
CA MET A 222 -29.10 -21.50 -4.79
C MET A 222 -28.65 -22.96 -4.59
N PRO A 223 -28.56 -23.79 -5.65
CA PRO A 223 -27.94 -25.11 -5.57
C PRO A 223 -26.42 -24.99 -5.37
N GLU A 224 -25.84 -25.81 -4.49
CA GLU A 224 -24.42 -25.81 -4.11
C GLU A 224 -23.48 -25.49 -5.29
N GLY A 225 -22.94 -24.29 -5.19
CA GLY A 225 -22.27 -23.49 -6.21
C GLY A 225 -22.19 -22.08 -5.64
N TYR A 226 -21.79 -22.05 -4.37
CA TYR A 226 -22.08 -21.00 -3.45
C TYR A 226 -21.03 -19.88 -3.59
N ALA A 227 -21.49 -18.64 -3.55
CA ALA A 227 -20.81 -17.61 -2.76
C ALA A 227 -20.89 -18.05 -1.28
N ASP A 228 -20.11 -19.07 -0.89
CA ASP A 228 -20.39 -19.80 0.36
C ASP A 228 -19.77 -19.08 1.53
N SER A 229 -20.64 -18.88 2.51
CA SER A 229 -20.38 -18.73 3.93
C SER A 229 -19.37 -19.73 4.54
N GLN A 230 -18.86 -20.72 3.80
CA GLN A 230 -17.75 -21.60 4.19
C GLN A 230 -16.43 -21.42 3.42
N THR A 231 -16.34 -20.54 2.42
CA THR A 231 -15.04 -19.97 1.99
C THR A 231 -14.50 -18.92 2.97
N SER A 232 -15.30 -18.61 3.99
CA SER A 232 -14.86 -18.02 5.24
C SER A 232 -14.01 -18.97 6.09
N SER A 233 -14.05 -20.29 5.91
CA SER A 233 -13.46 -21.23 6.88
C SER A 233 -12.11 -21.88 6.51
N THR A 234 -11.46 -21.44 5.43
CA THR A 234 -9.99 -21.60 5.28
C THR A 234 -9.38 -20.27 4.85
N ASN A 235 -8.87 -19.58 5.85
CA ASN A 235 -8.42 -18.19 5.89
C ASN A 235 -9.51 -17.17 5.55
N HIS A 236 -10.39 -16.93 6.54
CA HIS A 236 -11.01 -15.63 6.81
C HIS A 236 -9.97 -14.51 6.62
N HIS A 237 -9.83 -13.99 5.41
CA HIS A 237 -9.49 -12.60 5.16
C HIS A 237 -10.70 -12.03 4.45
N SER A 238 -11.74 -11.77 5.25
CA SER A 238 -12.41 -10.49 5.14
C SER A 238 -11.37 -9.45 4.73
N CYS A 239 -11.57 -8.66 3.67
CA CYS A 239 -10.78 -7.44 3.53
C CYS A 239 -11.30 -6.38 4.53
N THR A 240 -11.65 -6.79 5.76
CA THR A 240 -11.11 -6.11 6.92
C THR A 240 -9.61 -6.38 6.88
N MET A 241 -8.79 -5.38 6.54
CA MET A 241 -7.38 -5.47 6.89
C MET A 241 -7.32 -5.95 8.35
N THR A 242 -6.86 -7.18 8.59
CA THR A 242 -6.72 -7.69 9.95
C THR A 242 -5.78 -6.73 10.65
N ALA A 243 -6.18 -6.28 11.84
CA ALA A 243 -5.40 -5.28 12.55
C ALA A 243 -3.99 -5.82 12.76
N LEU A 244 -2.97 -5.08 12.31
CA LEU A 244 -1.59 -5.43 12.59
C LEU A 244 -1.37 -5.30 14.08
N LYS A 245 -0.92 -6.37 14.73
CA LYS A 245 -0.53 -6.34 16.14
C LYS A 245 0.89 -5.81 16.25
N ILE A 246 1.01 -4.62 16.83
CA ILE A 246 2.28 -3.88 16.91
C ILE A 246 2.65 -3.75 18.38
N VAL A 247 3.77 -4.34 18.78
CA VAL A 247 4.36 -4.07 20.09
C VAL A 247 5.37 -2.94 20.01
N VAL A 248 5.25 -2.00 20.94
CA VAL A 248 6.24 -0.92 21.15
C VAL A 248 6.76 -1.08 22.57
N SER A 249 8.05 -1.44 22.74
CA SER A 249 8.67 -1.50 24.06
C SER A 249 9.20 -0.13 24.49
N GLY A 250 9.27 0.16 25.80
CA GLY A 250 9.58 1.50 26.29
C GLY A 250 8.51 2.52 25.88
N ALA A 251 7.24 2.07 25.85
CA ALA A 251 6.13 2.82 25.30
C ALA A 251 5.75 4.08 26.09
N ALA A 252 6.13 4.19 27.37
CA ALA A 252 6.00 5.43 28.14
C ALA A 252 7.13 6.45 27.82
N GLY A 253 8.12 6.07 27.00
CA GLY A 253 9.25 6.90 26.63
C GLY A 253 8.95 7.95 25.54
N GLN A 254 9.80 8.99 25.47
CA GLN A 254 9.63 10.12 24.55
C GLN A 254 9.66 9.75 23.05
N ILE A 255 10.44 8.72 22.68
CA ILE A 255 10.47 8.24 21.29
C ILE A 255 9.13 7.60 20.93
N ALA A 256 8.61 6.72 21.80
CA ALA A 256 7.32 6.09 21.60
C ALA A 256 6.20 7.14 21.57
N TYR A 257 6.20 8.10 22.49
CA TYR A 257 5.25 9.21 22.51
C TYR A 257 5.21 10.00 21.19
N SER A 258 6.37 10.17 20.52
CA SER A 258 6.43 10.81 19.20
C SER A 258 6.08 9.88 18.03
N LEU A 259 6.20 8.55 18.22
CA LEU A 259 6.00 7.53 17.20
C LEU A 259 4.55 7.06 17.10
N LEU A 260 3.89 6.86 18.25
CA LEU A 260 2.56 6.25 18.32
C LEU A 260 1.55 6.98 17.43
N PRO A 261 1.46 8.33 17.42
CA PRO A 261 0.57 9.02 16.49
C PRO A 261 0.85 8.70 15.01
N LEU A 262 2.12 8.53 14.61
CA LEU A 262 2.47 8.17 13.23
C LEU A 262 1.98 6.77 12.84
N ILE A 263 1.97 5.83 13.80
CA ILE A 263 1.37 4.50 13.61
C ILE A 263 -0.14 4.67 13.46
N CYS A 264 -0.79 5.36 14.41
CA CYS A 264 -2.24 5.46 14.52
C CYS A 264 -2.92 6.19 13.36
N ILE A 265 -2.26 7.17 12.73
CA ILE A 265 -2.80 7.88 11.55
C ILE A 265 -2.52 7.16 10.22
N GLY A 266 -1.91 5.97 10.25
CA GLY A 266 -1.61 5.20 9.05
C GLY A 266 -0.42 5.73 8.23
N HIS A 267 0.42 6.60 8.81
CA HIS A 267 1.59 7.15 8.11
C HIS A 267 2.63 6.08 7.76
N ILE A 268 2.68 5.00 8.55
CA ILE A 268 3.67 3.93 8.41
C ILE A 268 3.12 2.78 7.56
N PHE A 269 1.98 2.21 7.96
CA PHE A 269 1.42 1.01 7.33
C PHE A 269 0.32 1.29 6.30
N GLY A 270 0.03 2.57 6.04
CA GLY A 270 -0.95 3.01 5.06
C GLY A 270 -2.29 3.43 5.67
N PRO A 271 -3.08 4.24 4.94
CA PRO A 271 -4.26 4.93 5.48
C PRO A 271 -5.46 4.02 5.78
N ASN A 272 -5.40 2.74 5.39
CA ASN A 272 -6.48 1.76 5.56
C ASN A 272 -6.08 0.57 6.44
N GLN A 273 -4.84 0.54 6.94
CA GLN A 273 -4.36 -0.57 7.75
C GLN A 273 -4.76 -0.32 9.20
N ARG A 274 -5.66 -1.16 9.72
CA ARG A 274 -6.01 -1.13 11.15
C ARG A 274 -4.87 -1.68 12.00
N VAL A 275 -4.77 -1.25 13.24
CA VAL A 275 -3.69 -1.62 14.16
C VAL A 275 -4.21 -1.93 15.55
N GLU A 276 -3.58 -2.89 16.21
CA GLU A 276 -3.68 -3.11 17.65
C GLU A 276 -2.33 -2.80 18.28
N LEU A 277 -2.32 -1.88 19.24
CA LEU A 277 -1.10 -1.47 19.93
C LEU A 277 -0.91 -2.26 21.22
N ARG A 278 0.22 -2.97 21.32
CA ARG A 278 0.72 -3.58 22.55
C ARG A 278 1.80 -2.68 23.12
N LEU A 279 1.49 -1.94 24.17
CA LEU A 279 2.41 -0.98 24.78
C LEU A 279 3.14 -1.69 25.92
N LEU A 280 4.42 -2.00 25.72
CA LEU A 280 5.23 -2.70 26.72
C LEU A 280 6.14 -1.70 27.44
N ASP A 281 6.08 -1.69 28.77
CA ASP A 281 7.04 -0.96 29.60
C ASP A 281 7.30 -1.69 30.92
N ILE A 282 8.31 -1.25 31.67
CA ILE A 282 8.64 -1.85 32.96
C ILE A 282 7.56 -1.55 34.02
N GLU A 283 7.47 -2.38 35.06
CA GLU A 283 6.53 -2.20 36.18
C GLU A 283 6.52 -0.77 36.77
N PRO A 284 7.69 -0.13 37.03
CA PRO A 284 7.70 1.24 37.54
C PRO A 284 7.14 2.31 36.60
N ALA A 285 6.96 2.00 35.31
CA ALA A 285 6.47 2.93 34.28
C ALA A 285 4.98 2.75 33.96
N GLN A 286 4.28 1.80 34.60
CA GLN A 286 2.89 1.48 34.27
C GLN A 286 1.91 2.64 34.47
N GLU A 287 2.13 3.49 35.47
CA GLU A 287 1.31 4.70 35.67
C GLU A 287 1.46 5.68 34.49
N ALA A 288 2.70 5.93 34.05
CA ALA A 288 2.97 6.78 32.90
C ALA A 288 2.44 6.15 31.60
N LEU A 289 2.52 4.82 31.48
CA LEU A 289 2.02 4.05 30.34
C LEU A 289 0.49 4.15 30.22
N GLU A 290 -0.23 4.11 31.34
CA GLU A 290 -1.68 4.34 31.36
C GLU A 290 -2.00 5.78 30.94
N GLY A 291 -1.17 6.75 31.33
CA GLY A 291 -1.22 8.11 30.80
C GLY A 291 -1.15 8.18 29.27
N VAL A 292 -0.19 7.48 28.67
CA VAL A 292 -0.05 7.41 27.20
C VAL A 292 -1.29 6.76 26.56
N LYS A 293 -1.85 5.70 27.16
CA LYS A 293 -3.09 5.09 26.67
C LYS A 293 -4.26 6.07 26.71
N MET A 294 -4.44 6.83 27.79
CA MET A 294 -5.50 7.84 27.89
C MET A 294 -5.38 8.86 26.75
N GLU A 295 -4.18 9.39 26.49
CA GLU A 295 -3.98 10.35 25.39
C GLU A 295 -4.25 9.73 24.00
N LEU A 296 -3.87 8.48 23.78
CA LEU A 296 -4.19 7.78 22.53
C LEU A 296 -5.70 7.57 22.35
N GLN A 297 -6.44 7.33 23.43
CA GLN A 297 -7.90 7.23 23.41
C GLN A 297 -8.54 8.60 23.10
N ASP A 298 -8.05 9.67 23.72
CA ASP A 298 -8.52 11.04 23.49
C ASP A 298 -8.29 11.52 22.05
N CYS A 299 -7.27 10.99 21.37
CA CYS A 299 -7.01 11.27 19.96
C CYS A 299 -8.04 10.66 18.99
N ALA A 300 -8.88 9.70 19.44
CA ALA A 300 -9.94 9.09 18.64
C ALA A 300 -9.51 8.60 17.24
N PHE A 301 -8.36 7.92 17.15
CA PHE A 301 -7.81 7.45 15.88
C PHE A 301 -8.66 6.34 15.24
N ASN A 302 -9.12 6.56 14.01
CA ASN A 302 -10.01 5.64 13.27
C ASN A 302 -9.38 4.27 12.93
N LEU A 303 -8.06 4.15 12.96
CA LEU A 303 -7.34 2.92 12.58
C LEU A 303 -6.96 2.05 13.79
N VAL A 304 -7.21 2.51 15.02
CA VAL A 304 -6.76 1.81 16.23
C VAL A 304 -7.89 0.97 16.79
N ASP A 305 -7.73 -0.35 16.72
CA ASP A 305 -8.72 -1.33 17.19
C ASP A 305 -8.62 -1.59 18.69
N ALA A 306 -7.40 -1.56 19.23
CA ALA A 306 -7.13 -1.80 20.65
C ALA A 306 -5.80 -1.20 21.08
N ILE A 307 -5.72 -0.83 22.36
CA ILE A 307 -4.52 -0.34 23.05
C ILE A 307 -4.36 -1.15 24.34
N VAL A 308 -3.31 -1.94 24.43
CA VAL A 308 -3.06 -2.87 25.53
C VAL A 308 -1.72 -2.50 26.21
N PRO A 309 -1.75 -1.71 27.29
CA PRO A 309 -0.58 -1.46 28.12
C PRO A 309 -0.29 -2.68 29.00
N THR A 310 0.98 -3.04 29.11
CA THR A 310 1.40 -4.18 29.93
C THR A 310 2.88 -4.10 30.33
N ALA A 311 3.25 -4.82 31.37
CA ALA A 311 4.63 -5.18 31.71
C ALA A 311 4.97 -6.65 31.41
N ASP A 312 3.96 -7.46 31.07
CA ASP A 312 4.10 -8.88 30.80
C ASP A 312 4.52 -9.14 29.34
N LEU A 313 5.62 -9.88 29.16
CA LEU A 313 6.18 -10.18 27.85
C LEU A 313 5.27 -11.10 27.03
N GLU A 314 4.55 -12.04 27.65
CA GLU A 314 3.64 -12.91 26.91
C GLU A 314 2.50 -12.09 26.29
N THR A 315 1.84 -11.26 27.10
CA THR A 315 0.79 -10.34 26.65
C THR A 315 1.28 -9.37 25.58
N ALA A 316 2.51 -8.87 25.72
CA ALA A 316 3.09 -7.93 24.79
C ALA A 316 3.41 -8.53 23.42
N PHE A 317 3.94 -9.76 23.39
CA PHE A 317 4.46 -10.39 22.16
C PHE A 317 3.51 -11.40 21.52
N LYS A 318 2.40 -11.75 22.16
CA LYS A 318 1.42 -12.72 21.64
C LYS A 318 0.86 -12.31 20.28
N ASP A 319 1.09 -13.17 19.29
CA ASP A 319 0.66 -13.04 17.89
C ASP A 319 1.10 -11.73 17.22
N VAL A 320 2.14 -11.08 17.72
CA VAL A 320 2.61 -9.78 17.18
C VAL A 320 3.16 -9.94 15.77
N ASP A 321 2.79 -9.01 14.89
CA ASP A 321 3.27 -8.89 13.50
C ASP A 321 4.48 -7.94 13.38
N VAL A 322 4.54 -6.92 14.24
CA VAL A 322 5.63 -5.92 14.24
C VAL A 322 6.10 -5.64 15.66
N ALA A 323 7.40 -5.79 15.92
CA ALA A 323 8.02 -5.45 17.19
C ALA A 323 8.98 -4.27 17.06
N ILE A 324 8.65 -3.16 17.71
CA ILE A 324 9.45 -1.94 17.74
C ILE A 324 10.09 -1.83 19.13
N LEU A 325 11.35 -2.27 19.24
CA LEU A 325 12.05 -2.40 20.52
C LEU A 325 12.81 -1.12 20.87
N VAL A 326 12.10 -0.14 21.45
CA VAL A 326 12.64 1.17 21.84
C VAL A 326 13.18 1.16 23.27
N GLY A 327 12.57 0.36 24.15
CA GLY A 327 12.96 0.23 25.54
C GLY A 327 14.29 -0.52 25.71
N GLY A 328 15.22 0.07 26.44
CA GLY A 328 16.47 -0.53 26.86
C GLY A 328 17.06 0.22 28.04
N PHE A 329 18.10 -0.33 28.66
CA PHE A 329 18.75 0.31 29.79
C PHE A 329 19.56 1.53 29.30
N PRO A 330 19.22 2.77 29.73
CA PRO A 330 19.92 3.95 29.28
C PRO A 330 21.33 4.02 29.89
N ARG A 331 22.29 4.50 29.12
CA ARG A 331 23.64 4.75 29.64
C ARG A 331 23.59 5.82 30.74
N LYS A 332 24.03 5.45 31.95
CA LYS A 332 24.17 6.37 33.08
C LYS A 332 25.58 6.97 33.12
N GLN A 333 25.72 8.14 33.75
CA GLN A 333 27.03 8.75 33.98
C GLN A 333 27.93 7.80 34.77
N GLY A 334 29.18 7.62 34.32
CA GLY A 334 30.15 6.72 34.95
C GLY A 334 30.06 5.24 34.54
N MET A 335 29.04 4.84 33.77
CA MET A 335 28.89 3.46 33.29
C MET A 335 29.88 3.13 32.15
N GLN A 336 30.58 1.99 32.26
CA GLN A 336 31.44 1.49 31.21
C GLN A 336 30.60 0.89 30.05
N ARG A 337 31.21 0.73 28.87
CA ARG A 337 30.51 0.15 27.70
C ARG A 337 30.05 -1.28 27.98
N LYS A 338 30.91 -2.10 28.60
CA LYS A 338 30.62 -3.50 28.94
C LYS A 338 29.45 -3.62 29.92
N ASP A 339 29.39 -2.77 30.95
CA ASP A 339 28.25 -2.73 31.89
C ASP A 339 26.91 -2.43 31.19
N LEU A 340 26.94 -1.50 30.23
CA LEU A 340 25.77 -1.14 29.43
C LEU A 340 25.31 -2.31 28.55
N ILE A 341 26.26 -2.99 27.90
CA ILE A 341 26.00 -4.19 27.11
C ILE A 341 25.38 -5.26 28.00
N GLU A 342 25.96 -5.56 29.16
CA GLU A 342 25.45 -6.58 30.08
C GLU A 342 24.00 -6.35 30.50
N LYS A 343 23.65 -5.11 30.88
CA LYS A 343 22.27 -4.78 31.25
C LYS A 343 21.30 -4.93 30.09
N ASN A 344 21.68 -4.53 28.88
CA ASN A 344 20.81 -4.64 27.71
C ASN A 344 20.74 -6.07 27.16
N VAL A 345 21.83 -6.84 27.21
CA VAL A 345 21.84 -8.25 26.78
C VAL A 345 20.78 -9.05 27.53
N ALA A 346 20.64 -8.86 28.85
CA ALA A 346 19.59 -9.53 29.62
C ALA A 346 18.18 -9.16 29.15
N ILE A 347 17.93 -7.89 28.83
CA ILE A 347 16.64 -7.39 28.34
C ILE A 347 16.32 -7.99 26.96
N PHE A 348 17.27 -7.93 26.03
CA PHE A 348 17.06 -8.39 24.66
C PHE A 348 17.11 -9.93 24.53
N LYS A 349 17.76 -10.63 25.46
CA LYS A 349 17.63 -12.09 25.62
C LYS A 349 16.18 -12.46 25.97
N ALA A 350 15.60 -11.79 26.97
CA ALA A 350 14.23 -12.03 27.40
C ALA A 350 13.19 -11.66 26.33
N GLN A 351 13.36 -10.49 25.68
CA GLN A 351 12.49 -10.08 24.58
C GLN A 351 12.63 -10.99 23.35
N GLY A 352 13.85 -11.41 23.00
CA GLY A 352 14.09 -12.39 21.93
C GLY A 352 13.39 -13.72 22.21
N ALA A 353 13.53 -14.27 23.42
CA ALA A 353 12.84 -15.49 23.81
C ALA A 353 11.30 -15.34 23.81
N ALA A 354 10.77 -14.17 24.18
CA ALA A 354 9.34 -13.89 24.12
C ALA A 354 8.85 -13.79 22.66
N ILE A 355 9.62 -13.14 21.77
CA ILE A 355 9.34 -13.10 20.34
C ILE A 355 9.32 -14.52 19.77
N ASP A 356 10.34 -15.33 20.07
CA ASP A 356 10.42 -16.72 19.63
C ASP A 356 9.21 -17.55 20.06
N LYS A 357 8.77 -17.36 21.31
CA LYS A 357 7.71 -18.18 21.89
C LYS A 357 6.32 -17.73 21.46
N PHE A 358 6.06 -16.42 21.36
CA PHE A 358 4.71 -15.89 21.32
C PHE A 358 4.37 -15.11 20.04
N ALA A 359 5.35 -14.56 19.33
CA ALA A 359 5.08 -13.74 18.16
C ALA A 359 4.69 -14.56 16.92
N SER A 360 4.15 -13.87 15.92
CA SER A 360 3.97 -14.42 14.57
C SER A 360 5.31 -14.95 14.04
N ARG A 361 5.30 -16.07 13.33
CA ARG A 361 6.52 -16.62 12.72
C ARG A 361 7.13 -15.70 11.67
N ASP A 362 6.34 -14.78 11.13
CA ASP A 362 6.81 -13.76 10.18
C ASP A 362 6.91 -12.35 10.78
N VAL A 363 6.96 -12.23 12.11
CA VAL A 363 7.13 -10.94 12.81
C VAL A 363 8.29 -10.14 12.24
N LYS A 364 8.14 -8.82 12.09
CA LYS A 364 9.23 -7.91 11.74
C LYS A 364 9.71 -7.18 12.99
N VAL A 365 10.98 -7.32 13.33
CA VAL A 365 11.57 -6.81 14.57
C VAL A 365 12.54 -5.68 14.23
N LEU A 366 12.25 -4.48 14.73
CA LEU A 366 13.09 -3.30 14.61
C LEU A 366 13.62 -2.91 16.00
N VAL A 367 14.94 -3.00 16.19
CA VAL A 367 15.62 -2.61 17.41
C VAL A 367 16.12 -1.17 17.32
N VAL A 368 15.75 -0.38 18.32
CA VAL A 368 16.11 1.05 18.42
C VAL A 368 16.96 1.32 19.65
N ALA A 369 16.74 0.59 20.75
CA ALA A 369 17.47 0.81 22.00
C ALA A 369 18.96 0.50 21.83
N ASN A 370 19.81 1.36 22.38
CA ASN A 370 21.26 1.22 22.25
C ASN A 370 21.88 0.21 23.23
N PRO A 371 22.93 -0.52 22.82
CA PRO A 371 23.57 -0.53 21.50
C PRO A 371 22.74 -1.31 20.45
N ALA A 372 22.19 -0.61 19.44
CA ALA A 372 21.09 -1.15 18.63
C ALA A 372 21.45 -2.42 17.85
N ASN A 373 22.61 -2.43 17.18
CA ASN A 373 23.09 -3.59 16.42
C ASN A 373 23.30 -4.82 17.32
N THR A 374 23.95 -4.65 18.47
CA THR A 374 24.28 -5.73 19.40
C THR A 374 23.03 -6.23 20.17
N ASN A 375 22.10 -5.33 20.48
CA ASN A 375 20.79 -5.70 21.04
C ASN A 375 19.94 -6.48 20.03
N CYS A 376 19.97 -6.08 18.75
CA CYS A 376 19.33 -6.80 17.65
C CYS A 376 19.92 -8.20 17.47
N LEU A 377 21.26 -8.31 17.50
CA LEU A 377 21.93 -9.60 17.48
C LEU A 377 21.46 -10.48 18.64
N THR A 378 21.45 -9.94 19.86
CA THR A 378 21.04 -10.67 21.05
C THR A 378 19.61 -11.18 20.94
N ALA A 379 18.66 -10.34 20.49
CA ALA A 379 17.28 -10.75 20.30
C ALA A 379 17.14 -11.83 19.23
N MET A 380 17.84 -11.67 18.09
CA MET A 380 17.83 -12.62 16.98
C MET A 380 18.39 -13.99 17.37
N GLU A 381 19.51 -14.03 18.09
CA GLU A 381 20.14 -15.30 18.54
C GLU A 381 19.29 -16.03 19.60
N ASN A 382 18.40 -15.31 20.30
CA ASN A 382 17.44 -15.89 21.24
C ASN A 382 16.05 -16.12 20.61
N ALA A 383 15.93 -15.97 19.29
CA ALA A 383 14.72 -16.25 18.52
C ALA A 383 14.98 -17.13 17.29
N PRO A 384 15.52 -18.35 17.47
CA PRO A 384 15.98 -19.21 16.38
C PRO A 384 14.86 -19.67 15.44
N SER A 385 13.59 -19.63 15.87
CA SER A 385 12.46 -20.00 15.01
C SER A 385 12.00 -18.88 14.07
N ILE A 386 12.50 -17.66 14.27
CA ILE A 386 12.19 -16.49 13.43
C ILE A 386 13.32 -16.30 12.40
N PRO A 387 13.00 -16.06 11.11
CA PRO A 387 14.02 -15.82 10.11
C PRO A 387 14.94 -14.64 10.50
N ARG A 388 16.27 -14.85 10.47
CA ARG A 388 17.27 -13.81 10.78
C ARG A 388 17.04 -12.49 10.01
N ARG A 389 16.59 -12.59 8.75
CA ARG A 389 16.26 -11.44 7.90
C ARG A 389 15.13 -10.55 8.45
N ASN A 390 14.31 -11.06 9.36
CA ASN A 390 13.21 -10.33 9.98
C ASN A 390 13.66 -9.43 11.15
N PHE A 391 14.94 -9.47 11.52
CA PHE A 391 15.52 -8.59 12.53
C PHE A 391 16.33 -7.47 11.87
N SER A 392 16.06 -6.23 12.27
CA SER A 392 16.86 -5.07 11.88
C SER A 392 17.13 -4.16 13.07
N ALA A 393 18.22 -3.40 12.99
CA ALA A 393 18.53 -2.29 13.89
C ALA A 393 18.42 -0.94 13.16
N LEU A 394 18.03 0.10 13.89
CA LEU A 394 17.75 1.41 13.32
C LEU A 394 19.03 2.22 13.03
N THR A 395 19.48 2.23 11.78
CA THR A 395 20.44 3.21 11.24
C THR A 395 19.79 4.26 10.34
N ARG A 396 18.46 4.22 10.20
CA ARG A 396 17.69 5.14 9.36
C ARG A 396 17.80 6.59 9.83
N LEU A 397 17.94 6.84 11.13
CA LEU A 397 18.12 8.20 11.66
C LEU A 397 19.44 8.81 11.19
N ASP A 398 20.52 8.03 11.18
CA ASP A 398 21.81 8.48 10.67
C ASP A 398 21.75 8.77 9.18
N HIS A 399 21.04 7.92 8.43
CA HIS A 399 20.78 8.11 7.00
C HIS A 399 20.02 9.42 6.72
N GLU A 400 18.96 9.71 7.47
CA GLU A 400 18.20 10.96 7.29
C GLU A 400 18.98 12.20 7.76
N ARG A 401 19.84 12.07 8.78
CA ARG A 401 20.77 13.14 9.17
C ARG A 401 21.76 13.45 8.05
N LEU A 402 22.34 12.42 7.43
CA LEU A 402 23.24 12.57 6.28
C LEU A 402 22.54 13.29 5.13
N ARG A 403 21.33 12.86 4.74
CA ARG A 403 20.53 13.55 3.71
C ARG A 403 20.28 15.02 4.07
N SER A 404 19.93 15.31 5.32
CA SER A 404 19.68 16.68 5.79
C SER A 404 20.92 17.57 5.67
N PHE A 405 22.11 17.09 6.02
CA PHE A 405 23.34 17.88 5.88
C PHE A 405 23.71 18.13 4.41
N LEU A 406 23.45 17.16 3.52
CA LEU A 406 23.63 17.37 2.07
C LEU A 406 22.66 18.44 1.55
N VAL A 407 21.38 18.39 1.93
CA VAL A 407 20.40 19.43 1.57
C VAL A 407 20.86 20.81 2.02
N GLU A 408 21.34 20.95 3.25
CA GLU A 408 21.84 22.22 3.77
C GLU A 408 23.04 22.74 2.96
N LYS A 409 24.04 21.88 2.71
CA LYS A 409 25.24 22.25 1.92
C LYS A 409 24.90 22.65 0.49
N VAL A 410 24.02 21.90 -0.18
CA VAL A 410 23.59 22.20 -1.56
C VAL A 410 22.77 23.49 -1.59
N ASN A 411 21.83 23.67 -0.67
CA ASN A 411 21.02 24.89 -0.61
C ASN A 411 21.81 26.15 -0.22
N ALA A 412 22.97 26.01 0.42
CA ALA A 412 23.88 27.12 0.69
C ALA A 412 24.64 27.60 -0.55
N THR A 413 24.78 26.75 -1.58
CA THR A 413 25.62 27.02 -2.75
C THR A 413 24.84 27.15 -4.05
N GLN A 414 23.63 26.57 -4.14
CA GLN A 414 22.80 26.61 -5.33
C GLN A 414 21.60 27.56 -5.21
N SER A 415 21.25 28.18 -6.35
CA SER A 415 20.09 29.06 -6.52
C SER A 415 18.77 28.29 -6.53
N THR A 416 18.73 27.09 -7.12
CA THR A 416 17.56 26.21 -7.06
C THR A 416 17.57 25.40 -5.77
N LYS A 417 16.55 25.59 -4.94
CA LYS A 417 16.43 24.83 -3.69
C LYS A 417 16.09 23.36 -3.95
N VAL A 418 16.63 22.51 -3.09
CA VAL A 418 16.39 21.06 -3.02
C VAL A 418 15.82 20.69 -1.66
N THR A 419 15.12 19.58 -1.58
CA THR A 419 14.69 18.98 -0.30
C THR A 419 15.24 17.58 -0.15
N SER A 420 15.02 16.92 0.99
CA SER A 420 15.53 15.56 1.21
C SER A 420 15.07 14.58 0.14
N LYS A 421 13.90 14.79 -0.48
CA LYS A 421 13.38 13.97 -1.60
C LYS A 421 14.30 13.96 -2.83
N ASP A 422 15.12 14.98 -2.97
CA ASP A 422 16.01 15.15 -4.10
C ASP A 422 17.37 14.50 -3.85
N VAL A 423 17.68 14.12 -2.60
CA VAL A 423 18.96 13.51 -2.19
C VAL A 423 18.77 12.00 -2.04
N ASN A 424 19.44 11.26 -2.91
CA ASN A 424 19.35 9.81 -3.01
C ASN A 424 20.73 9.14 -2.99
N LYS A 425 20.73 7.82 -2.84
CA LYS A 425 21.92 6.96 -2.91
C LYS A 425 23.03 7.27 -1.89
N VAL A 426 22.65 7.79 -0.72
CA VAL A 426 23.55 7.89 0.44
C VAL A 426 23.54 6.58 1.23
N VAL A 427 24.65 6.26 1.91
CA VAL A 427 24.77 5.03 2.69
C VAL A 427 25.29 5.33 4.08
N ILE A 428 24.73 4.68 5.08
CA ILE A 428 25.35 4.49 6.39
C ILE A 428 25.81 3.03 6.45
N TRP A 429 27.11 2.81 6.59
CA TRP A 429 27.67 1.49 6.87
C TRP A 429 27.96 1.32 8.36
N GLY A 430 27.88 0.07 8.84
CA GLY A 430 28.42 -0.29 10.16
C GLY A 430 27.45 -0.23 11.32
N ASN A 431 28.02 0.07 12.49
CA ASN A 431 27.31 0.15 13.76
C ASN A 431 26.48 1.44 13.87
N HIS A 432 25.38 1.42 14.62
CA HIS A 432 24.73 2.64 15.11
C HIS A 432 25.54 3.22 16.28
N SER A 433 26.73 3.76 15.98
CA SER A 433 27.67 4.31 16.96
C SER A 433 28.46 5.48 16.38
N SER A 434 29.46 5.98 17.10
CA SER A 434 30.42 6.96 16.58
C SER A 434 31.34 6.38 15.49
N THR A 435 31.40 5.06 15.30
CA THR A 435 32.20 4.43 14.24
C THR A 435 31.42 4.26 12.93
N GLN A 436 30.12 4.60 12.90
CA GLN A 436 29.31 4.57 11.68
C GLN A 436 30.03 5.28 10.52
N VAL A 437 29.75 4.84 9.30
CA VAL A 437 30.41 5.35 8.09
C VAL A 437 29.37 6.03 7.19
N PRO A 438 29.21 7.37 7.31
CA PRO A 438 28.44 8.16 6.35
C PRO A 438 29.18 8.20 5.02
N ASP A 439 28.64 7.52 4.02
CA ASP A 439 29.21 7.38 2.69
C ASP A 439 28.30 8.03 1.65
N VAL A 440 28.89 8.97 0.92
CA VAL A 440 28.24 9.75 -0.14
C VAL A 440 28.90 9.54 -1.49
N THR A 441 29.74 8.50 -1.63
CA THR A 441 30.44 8.17 -2.88
C THR A 441 29.48 7.99 -4.05
N ASN A 442 28.31 7.40 -3.78
CA ASN A 442 27.26 7.16 -4.79
C ASN A 442 26.11 8.17 -4.70
N ALA A 443 26.23 9.19 -3.84
CA ALA A 443 25.13 10.12 -3.58
C ALA A 443 24.81 10.95 -4.83
N GLU A 444 23.52 11.16 -5.05
CA GLU A 444 22.99 11.98 -6.13
C GLU A 444 22.02 13.01 -5.57
N VAL A 445 22.02 14.20 -6.19
CA VAL A 445 21.03 15.25 -5.91
C VAL A 445 20.35 15.64 -7.22
N LYS A 446 19.02 15.44 -7.30
CA LYS A 446 18.23 15.56 -8.54
C LYS A 446 18.85 14.77 -9.72
N GLY A 447 19.35 13.58 -9.45
CA GLY A 447 19.98 12.69 -10.43
C GLY A 447 21.40 13.10 -10.87
N GLN A 448 21.96 14.18 -10.33
CA GLN A 448 23.34 14.56 -10.58
C GLN A 448 24.26 14.03 -9.47
N PRO A 449 25.42 13.43 -9.78
CA PRO A 449 26.39 13.01 -8.79
C PRO A 449 26.82 14.15 -7.86
N LEU A 450 26.93 13.86 -6.55
CA LEU A 450 27.23 14.86 -5.54
C LEU A 450 28.56 15.59 -5.79
N ASP A 451 29.57 14.91 -6.35
CA ASP A 451 30.90 15.48 -6.64
C ASP A 451 30.88 16.58 -7.72
N LYS A 452 29.82 16.62 -8.54
CA LYS A 452 29.56 17.71 -9.51
C LYS A 452 28.93 18.94 -8.87
N ILE A 453 28.36 18.79 -7.68
CA ILE A 453 27.62 19.84 -6.96
C ILE A 453 28.45 20.40 -5.82
N VAL A 454 29.11 19.52 -5.05
CA VAL A 454 29.94 19.87 -3.90
C VAL A 454 31.37 19.42 -4.19
N SER A 455 32.23 20.38 -4.54
CA SER A 455 33.65 20.14 -4.83
C SER A 455 34.57 20.13 -3.59
N ASP A 456 34.03 20.51 -2.43
CA ASP A 456 34.74 20.63 -1.16
C ASP A 456 34.99 19.25 -0.52
N LYS A 457 36.10 18.61 -0.93
CA LYS A 457 36.47 17.26 -0.47
C LYS A 457 36.72 17.18 1.03
N ASP A 458 37.36 18.19 1.63
CA ASP A 458 37.62 18.20 3.08
C ASP A 458 36.31 18.24 3.88
N TRP A 459 35.32 18.99 3.40
CA TRP A 459 34.00 18.96 3.99
C TRP A 459 33.35 17.58 3.89
N VAL A 460 33.35 16.96 2.70
CA VAL A 460 32.75 15.64 2.48
C VAL A 460 33.42 14.56 3.34
N GLU A 461 34.75 14.52 3.35
CA GLU A 461 35.47 13.40 3.95
C GLU A 461 35.65 13.52 5.46
N LYS A 462 35.67 14.75 6.01
CA LYS A 462 35.94 15.00 7.43
C LYS A 462 34.76 15.64 8.15
N LYS A 463 34.35 16.84 7.71
CA LYS A 463 33.35 17.62 8.46
C LYS A 463 31.99 16.94 8.45
N LEU A 464 31.51 16.48 7.29
CA LEU A 464 30.22 15.81 7.14
C LEU A 464 30.15 14.54 7.99
N VAL A 465 31.19 13.70 7.92
CA VAL A 465 31.28 12.46 8.72
C VAL A 465 31.17 12.78 10.21
N LYS A 466 31.97 13.74 10.70
CA LYS A 466 31.97 14.16 12.09
C LYS A 466 30.62 14.75 12.51
N ASP A 467 30.05 15.63 11.70
CA ASP A 467 28.77 16.29 11.98
C ASP A 467 27.62 15.27 12.10
N VAL A 468 27.60 14.22 11.26
CA VAL A 468 26.62 13.13 11.34
C VAL A 468 26.81 12.33 12.64
N GLN A 469 28.05 11.90 12.93
CA GLN A 469 28.40 11.13 14.12
C GLN A 469 28.07 11.90 15.43
N GLU A 470 28.29 13.22 15.44
CA GLU A 470 28.08 14.07 16.63
C GLU A 470 26.67 14.68 16.70
N ARG A 471 25.80 14.45 15.71
CA ARG A 471 24.49 15.12 15.61
C ARG A 471 23.62 14.88 16.84
N GLY A 472 23.64 13.67 17.39
CA GLY A 472 22.90 13.34 18.61
C GLY A 472 23.33 14.19 19.81
N ALA A 473 24.65 14.32 20.02
CA ALA A 473 25.22 15.14 21.09
C ALA A 473 24.91 16.62 20.90
N ALA A 474 24.95 17.12 19.66
CA ALA A 474 24.58 18.50 19.35
C ALA A 474 23.11 18.80 19.70
N ILE A 475 22.19 17.89 19.38
CA ILE A 475 20.77 18.06 19.72
C ILE A 475 20.56 18.02 21.24
N ILE A 476 21.21 17.10 21.95
CA ILE A 476 21.13 17.02 23.42
C ILE A 476 21.66 18.32 24.05
N LYS A 477 22.79 18.84 23.56
CA LYS A 477 23.37 20.09 24.06
C LYS A 477 22.39 21.27 23.91
N ALA A 478 21.70 21.35 22.77
CA ALA A 478 20.77 22.41 22.43
C ALA A 478 19.41 22.30 23.15
N ARG A 479 18.77 21.12 23.10
CA ARG A 479 17.42 20.90 23.62
C ARG A 479 17.37 20.46 25.08
N LYS A 480 18.48 20.00 25.65
CA LYS A 480 18.56 19.28 26.93
C LYS A 480 17.78 17.97 26.97
N LEU A 481 17.26 17.53 25.83
CA LEU A 481 16.49 16.31 25.62
C LEU A 481 17.06 15.56 24.42
N SER A 482 16.83 14.25 24.38
CA SER A 482 17.20 13.41 23.24
C SER A 482 16.42 13.80 21.97
N SER A 483 16.90 13.35 20.81
CA SER A 483 16.29 13.64 19.51
C SER A 483 15.07 12.75 19.24
N ALA A 484 14.10 12.71 20.15
CA ALA A 484 12.97 11.79 20.13
C ALA A 484 12.12 11.91 18.84
N MET A 485 11.75 13.14 18.46
CA MET A 485 10.96 13.41 17.26
C MET A 485 11.60 12.86 15.97
N SER A 486 12.90 13.12 15.76
CA SER A 486 13.57 12.64 14.55
C SER A 486 13.84 11.13 14.59
N ALA A 487 14.04 10.55 15.77
CA ALA A 487 14.12 9.10 15.93
C ALA A 487 12.78 8.43 15.57
N ALA A 488 11.64 8.94 16.06
CA ALA A 488 10.31 8.46 15.70
C ALA A 488 10.03 8.56 14.20
N ALA A 489 10.38 9.69 13.57
CA ALA A 489 10.26 9.86 12.12
C ALA A 489 11.13 8.85 11.35
N ALA A 490 12.33 8.56 11.83
CA ALA A 490 13.21 7.56 11.23
C ALA A 490 12.70 6.13 11.38
N ILE A 491 12.12 5.78 12.54
CA ILE A 491 11.43 4.49 12.76
C ILE A 491 10.28 4.35 11.76
N GLY A 492 9.43 5.37 11.66
CA GLY A 492 8.31 5.38 10.72
C GLY A 492 8.76 5.25 9.27
N ALA A 493 9.83 5.94 8.87
CA ALA A 493 10.38 5.82 7.53
C ALA A 493 10.99 4.44 7.24
N HIS A 494 11.71 3.88 8.22
CA HIS A 494 12.27 2.53 8.13
C HIS A 494 11.17 1.48 7.91
N LEU A 495 10.15 1.46 8.77
CA LEU A 495 9.06 0.50 8.69
C LEU A 495 8.21 0.71 7.43
N ARG A 496 7.91 1.97 7.07
CA ARG A 496 7.16 2.27 5.84
C ARG A 496 7.86 1.72 4.62
N ASP A 497 9.17 1.96 4.47
CA ASP A 497 9.89 1.48 3.30
C ASP A 497 10.04 -0.04 3.34
N TRP A 498 10.22 -0.64 4.52
CA TRP A 498 10.29 -2.11 4.68
C TRP A 498 8.97 -2.80 4.30
N PHE A 499 7.82 -2.24 4.67
CA PHE A 499 6.50 -2.81 4.37
C PHE A 499 5.96 -2.42 3.00
N ASN A 500 6.16 -1.19 2.55
CA ASN A 500 5.55 -0.67 1.32
C ASN A 500 6.53 -0.62 0.14
N GLY A 501 7.80 -0.92 0.38
CA GLY A 501 8.87 -0.82 -0.61
C GLY A 501 9.53 0.55 -0.60
N SER A 502 10.83 0.58 -0.90
CA SER A 502 11.54 1.81 -1.23
C SER A 502 11.28 2.18 -2.69
N LYS A 503 11.37 3.46 -3.03
CA LYS A 503 11.18 3.91 -4.41
C LYS A 503 12.21 3.30 -5.34
N ASP A 504 11.82 3.12 -6.61
CA ASP A 504 12.75 2.63 -7.62
C ASP A 504 13.95 3.57 -7.80
N GLY A 505 15.15 2.97 -7.85
CA GLY A 505 16.41 3.70 -7.93
C GLY A 505 16.89 4.30 -6.60
N GLU A 506 16.10 4.22 -5.53
CA GLU A 506 16.51 4.61 -4.17
C GLU A 506 16.96 3.38 -3.37
N PHE A 507 17.97 3.57 -2.53
CA PHE A 507 18.31 2.62 -1.47
C PHE A 507 18.39 3.34 -0.13
N VAL A 508 18.01 2.62 0.91
CA VAL A 508 17.98 3.09 2.29
C VAL A 508 19.02 2.32 3.11
N SER A 509 19.37 2.83 4.29
CA SER A 509 20.28 2.12 5.19
C SER A 509 19.49 1.34 6.24
N MET A 510 19.77 0.04 6.32
CA MET A 510 19.23 -0.85 7.35
C MET A 510 20.37 -1.69 7.94
N ALA A 511 20.45 -1.74 9.28
CA ALA A 511 21.33 -2.68 9.95
C ALA A 511 20.64 -4.04 10.04
N ILE A 512 21.21 -5.04 9.38
CA ILE A 512 20.63 -6.38 9.17
C ILE A 512 21.71 -7.43 9.40
N CYS A 513 21.33 -8.70 9.51
CA CYS A 513 22.29 -9.78 9.63
C CYS A 513 23.17 -9.88 8.37
N SER A 514 24.47 -9.85 8.59
CA SER A 514 25.48 -9.99 7.54
C SER A 514 25.64 -11.46 7.18
N ASP A 515 24.76 -12.00 6.34
CA ASP A 515 24.84 -13.40 5.88
C ASP A 515 25.03 -13.39 4.35
N GLY A 516 26.19 -13.81 3.86
CA GLY A 516 26.48 -13.87 2.41
C GLY A 516 26.63 -12.51 1.71
N ASN A 517 27.02 -11.44 2.43
CA ASN A 517 27.23 -10.13 1.84
C ASN A 517 28.46 -10.10 0.89
N LYS A 518 28.46 -9.23 -0.12
CA LYS A 518 29.56 -9.08 -1.09
C LYS A 518 30.59 -8.00 -0.74
N TYR A 519 30.51 -7.43 0.47
CA TYR A 519 31.34 -6.30 0.91
C TYR A 519 32.43 -6.71 1.91
N GLY A 520 32.61 -8.01 2.16
CA GLY A 520 33.66 -8.53 3.05
C GLY A 520 33.42 -8.26 4.54
N VAL A 521 32.18 -7.91 4.93
CA VAL A 521 31.81 -7.77 6.34
C VAL A 521 31.72 -9.19 6.97
N PRO A 522 32.24 -9.42 8.18
CA PRO A 522 32.17 -10.74 8.83
C PRO A 522 30.74 -11.23 9.03
N GLU A 523 30.55 -12.54 8.87
CA GLU A 523 29.21 -13.14 8.95
C GLU A 523 28.59 -13.09 10.35
N GLY A 524 27.26 -13.02 10.40
CA GLY A 524 26.49 -13.03 11.64
C GLY A 524 26.67 -11.77 12.51
N LEU A 525 27.17 -10.66 11.95
CA LEU A 525 27.08 -9.33 12.56
C LEU A 525 25.78 -8.65 12.12
N ILE A 526 25.13 -7.92 13.02
CA ILE A 526 24.11 -6.94 12.60
C ILE A 526 24.85 -5.69 12.13
N TYR A 527 24.83 -5.42 10.83
CA TYR A 527 25.64 -4.38 10.20
C TYR A 527 24.80 -3.58 9.20
N SER A 528 24.98 -2.26 9.16
CA SER A 528 24.23 -1.38 8.24
C SER A 528 24.71 -1.52 6.80
N PHE A 529 23.77 -1.83 5.91
CA PHE A 529 23.99 -1.95 4.47
C PHE A 529 23.05 -1.02 3.70
N PRO A 530 23.40 -0.64 2.45
CA PRO A 530 22.43 -0.11 1.51
C PRO A 530 21.51 -1.24 1.06
N VAL A 531 20.21 -1.03 1.21
CA VAL A 531 19.19 -2.00 0.79
C VAL A 531 18.11 -1.35 -0.06
N LYS A 532 17.57 -2.12 -1.01
CA LYS A 532 16.29 -1.82 -1.66
C LYS A 532 15.22 -2.62 -0.91
N CYS A 533 14.24 -1.93 -0.32
CA CYS A 533 13.10 -2.63 0.24
C CYS A 533 12.13 -2.97 -0.89
N THR A 534 11.77 -4.24 -1.04
CA THR A 534 10.88 -4.72 -2.10
C THR A 534 9.40 -4.69 -1.68
N GLY A 535 9.12 -4.35 -0.41
CA GLY A 535 7.79 -4.37 0.19
C GLY A 535 7.48 -5.70 0.86
N ASN A 536 6.35 -5.74 1.57
CA ASN A 536 5.87 -6.87 2.38
C ASN A 536 6.91 -7.39 3.38
N GLY A 537 7.73 -6.51 3.94
CA GLY A 537 8.77 -6.89 4.88
C GLY A 537 9.98 -7.59 4.25
N ALA A 538 10.15 -7.49 2.92
CA ALA A 538 11.32 -8.00 2.21
C ALA A 538 12.25 -6.86 1.74
N TYR A 539 13.54 -7.17 1.64
CA TYR A 539 14.58 -6.28 1.16
C TYR A 539 15.71 -7.06 0.48
N GLU A 540 16.50 -6.35 -0.31
CA GLU A 540 17.69 -6.86 -0.97
C GLU A 540 18.87 -5.92 -0.71
N VAL A 541 20.02 -6.48 -0.36
CA VAL A 541 21.27 -5.70 -0.27
C VAL A 541 21.68 -5.24 -1.66
N VAL A 542 21.90 -3.94 -1.81
CA VAL A 542 22.43 -3.37 -3.05
C VAL A 542 23.88 -3.81 -3.16
N ASN A 543 24.22 -4.52 -4.22
CA ASN A 543 25.56 -5.07 -4.46
C ASN A 543 26.31 -4.27 -5.55
N GLY A 544 27.64 -4.37 -5.56
CA GLY A 544 28.48 -3.81 -6.62
C GLY A 544 28.73 -2.30 -6.53
N LEU A 545 28.45 -1.67 -5.39
CA LEU A 545 28.81 -0.27 -5.18
C LEU A 545 30.35 -0.12 -5.08
N PRO A 546 30.94 0.91 -5.71
CA PRO A 546 32.37 1.18 -5.58
C PRO A 546 32.70 1.59 -4.14
N ILE A 547 33.72 0.96 -3.56
CA ILE A 547 34.23 1.26 -2.23
C ILE A 547 35.64 1.82 -2.36
N SER A 548 35.85 3.07 -1.91
CA SER A 548 37.18 3.67 -1.89
C SER A 548 38.04 3.08 -0.76
N PRO A 549 39.38 3.13 -0.84
CA PRO A 549 40.26 2.62 0.23
C PRO A 549 39.98 3.25 1.60
N ARG A 550 39.56 4.52 1.63
CA ARG A 550 39.17 5.22 2.87
C ARG A 550 37.89 4.61 3.47
N ILE A 551 36.86 4.42 2.65
CA ILE A 551 35.59 3.85 3.11
C ILE A 551 35.79 2.40 3.54
N ASP A 552 36.57 1.60 2.79
CA ASP A 552 36.92 0.23 3.16
C ASP A 552 37.61 0.16 4.54
N ALA A 553 38.60 1.03 4.80
CA ALA A 553 39.26 1.10 6.10
C ALA A 553 38.29 1.45 7.24
N MET A 554 37.36 2.40 7.00
CA MET A 554 36.34 2.76 7.99
C MET A 554 35.33 1.62 8.21
N MET A 555 34.91 0.93 7.15
CA MET A 555 34.03 -0.25 7.23
C MET A 555 34.67 -1.36 8.06
N LYS A 556 35.98 -1.61 7.89
CA LYS A 556 36.73 -2.57 8.71
C LYS A 556 36.78 -2.16 10.18
N ALA A 557 37.01 -0.87 10.47
CA ALA A 557 37.05 -0.38 11.85
C ALA A 557 35.70 -0.52 12.57
N THR A 558 34.58 -0.18 11.90
CA THR A 558 33.24 -0.35 12.50
C THR A 558 32.82 -1.82 12.59
N ALA A 559 33.23 -2.68 11.65
CA ALA A 559 33.04 -4.12 11.74
C ALA A 559 33.84 -4.74 12.92
N GLN A 560 35.04 -4.22 13.18
CA GLN A 560 35.85 -4.63 14.33
C GLN A 560 35.14 -4.25 15.64
N GLU A 561 34.63 -3.03 15.78
CA GLU A 561 33.83 -2.64 16.96
C GLU A 561 32.66 -3.59 17.18
N LEU A 562 31.89 -3.91 16.13
CA LEU A 562 30.77 -4.85 16.22
C LEU A 562 31.20 -6.28 16.58
N THR A 563 32.38 -6.71 16.12
CA THR A 563 32.94 -8.03 16.45
C THR A 563 33.30 -8.10 17.93
N GLU A 564 33.89 -7.04 18.48
CA GLU A 564 34.21 -6.92 19.90
C GLU A 564 32.93 -6.87 20.75
N GLU A 565 31.92 -6.09 20.35
CA GLU A 565 30.62 -6.06 21.05
C GLU A 565 29.90 -7.40 21.01
N LYS A 566 29.94 -8.11 19.87
CA LYS A 566 29.40 -9.46 19.74
C LYS A 566 30.10 -10.42 20.68
N ALA A 567 31.43 -10.36 20.78
CA ALA A 567 32.19 -11.22 21.68
C ALA A 567 31.79 -10.98 23.14
N ASP A 568 31.70 -9.71 23.57
CA ASP A 568 31.22 -9.35 24.90
C ASP A 568 29.78 -9.86 25.15
N ALA A 569 28.87 -9.65 24.21
CA ALA A 569 27.47 -10.09 24.34
C ALA A 569 27.34 -11.61 24.44
N VAL A 570 28.08 -12.37 23.61
CA VAL A 570 28.10 -13.84 23.66
C VAL A 570 28.70 -14.33 24.98
N GLU A 571 29.80 -13.74 25.45
CA GLU A 571 30.40 -14.06 26.75
C GLU A 571 29.37 -13.89 27.88
N ILE A 572 28.62 -12.78 27.87
CA ILE A 572 27.56 -12.52 28.85
C ILE A 572 26.43 -13.55 28.74
N LEU A 573 25.95 -13.85 27.52
CA LEU A 573 24.89 -14.82 27.28
C LEU A 573 25.25 -16.21 27.77
N THR A 574 26.51 -16.63 27.65
CA THR A 574 26.96 -17.96 28.12
C THR A 574 27.05 -18.08 29.65
N ARG A 575 27.09 -16.95 30.38
CA ARG A 575 27.14 -16.92 31.85
C ARG A 575 25.77 -16.95 32.52
N GLN A 576 24.71 -16.66 31.78
CA GLN A 576 23.33 -16.51 32.25
C GLN A 576 22.44 -17.62 31.70
#